data_AF-A0A0D3VC06-F1
#
_entry.id   AF-A0A0D3VC06-F1
#
_cell.length_a   1.000
_cell.length_b   1.000
_cell.length_c   1.000
_cell.angle_alpha   90.00
_cell.angle_beta   90.00
_cell.angle_gamma   90.00
#
_symmetry.space_group_name_H-M   'P 1'
#
loop_
_entity.id
_entity.type
_entity.pdbx_description
1 polymer ?
#
loop_
_entity_poly.entity_id
_entity_poly.type
_entity_poly.pdbx_seq_one_letter_code
_entity_poly.pdbx_strand_id
1 'polypeptide(L)'
;MEPWIIIVLLGAAALVYAFMLPKRAVPVDKSSSDRVVKEVEATLEQYMADIEEENNALVELVSQMKKDSSVKQSVLEGQLTELKQQLVHVEQHLIEHANRITITENKQSNDLQIGANIVAEVQPIELLDTPEERIDTIKHRYPELFELHDQGKSIDVIAKTVGLQRGEIQLILQLAKQEAAM
;
A
#
# COMPACT_ATOMS: atom_id res chain seq x y z
N MET A 1 -4.58 109.85 6.11
CA MET A 1 -5.22 108.57 5.72
C MET A 1 -5.78 107.96 6.99
N GLU A 2 -7.10 107.93 7.12
CA GLU A 2 -7.80 107.42 8.32
C GLU A 2 -7.37 105.96 8.59
N PRO A 3 -6.89 105.59 9.79
CA PRO A 3 -6.44 104.24 10.12
C PRO A 3 -7.47 103.13 9.83
N TRP A 4 -8.75 103.49 9.86
CA TRP A 4 -9.87 102.61 9.49
C TRP A 4 -9.85 102.16 8.03
N ILE A 5 -9.39 103.02 7.10
CA ILE A 5 -9.31 102.68 5.67
C ILE A 5 -8.26 101.59 5.43
N ILE A 6 -7.16 101.59 6.18
CA ILE A 6 -6.10 100.58 6.04
C ILE A 6 -6.64 99.20 6.45
N ILE A 7 -7.45 99.12 7.50
CA ILE A 7 -8.06 97.87 7.98
C ILE A 7 -9.05 97.32 6.94
N VAL A 8 -9.89 98.19 6.37
CA VAL A 8 -10.85 97.81 5.32
C VAL A 8 -10.12 97.36 4.04
N LEU A 9 -9.06 98.06 3.64
CA LEU A 9 -8.28 97.74 2.44
C LEU A 9 -7.49 96.43 2.61
N LEU A 10 -6.94 96.16 3.80
CA LEU A 10 -6.27 94.89 4.12
C LEU A 10 -7.27 93.72 4.11
N GLY A 11 -8.46 93.92 4.68
CA GLY A 11 -9.53 92.92 4.67
C GLY A 11 -10.04 92.61 3.25
N ALA A 12 -10.22 93.65 2.42
CA ALA A 12 -10.58 93.49 1.03
C ALA A 12 -9.51 92.74 0.23
N ALA A 13 -8.23 93.07 0.44
CA ALA A 13 -7.12 92.36 -0.17
C ALA A 13 -7.06 90.88 0.25
N ALA A 14 -7.32 90.57 1.52
CA ALA A 14 -7.37 89.20 2.02
C ALA A 14 -8.51 88.38 1.40
N LEU A 15 -9.70 88.99 1.21
CA LEU A 15 -10.83 88.35 0.54
C LEU A 15 -10.54 88.09 -0.94
N VAL A 16 -9.92 89.03 -1.65
CA VAL A 16 -9.50 88.85 -3.04
C VAL A 16 -8.46 87.73 -3.13
N TYR A 17 -7.50 87.69 -2.21
CA TYR A 17 -6.48 86.63 -2.20
C TYR A 17 -7.07 85.26 -1.88
N ALA A 18 -8.06 85.17 -0.98
CA ALA A 18 -8.80 83.95 -0.69
C ALA A 18 -9.64 83.48 -1.89
N PHE A 19 -10.20 84.41 -2.67
CA PHE A 19 -10.99 84.08 -3.86
C PHE A 19 -10.12 83.74 -5.08
N MET A 20 -8.93 84.34 -5.16
CA MET A 20 -7.95 84.11 -6.23
C MET A 20 -7.14 82.83 -6.03
N LEU A 21 -7.18 82.21 -4.83
CA LEU A 21 -6.74 80.83 -4.67
C LEU A 21 -7.85 79.89 -5.18
N PRO A 22 -7.67 79.25 -6.36
CA PRO A 22 -8.58 78.18 -6.76
C PRO A 22 -8.50 77.10 -5.68
N LYS A 23 -9.67 76.73 -5.15
CA LYS A 23 -9.87 75.71 -4.11
C LYS A 23 -8.86 74.56 -4.26
N ARG A 24 -7.70 74.68 -3.63
CA ARG A 24 -6.92 73.54 -3.21
C ARG A 24 -7.68 72.98 -2.02
N ALA A 25 -8.76 72.27 -2.35
CA ALA A 25 -9.15 71.14 -1.55
C ALA A 25 -7.87 70.31 -1.42
N VAL A 26 -7.26 70.31 -0.24
CA VAL A 26 -6.43 69.20 0.17
C VAL A 26 -7.37 68.00 0.03
N PRO A 27 -7.19 67.13 -0.98
CA PRO A 27 -8.06 65.99 -1.09
C PRO A 27 -7.68 65.12 0.10
N VAL A 28 -8.51 65.12 1.13
CA VAL A 28 -8.56 63.99 2.04
C VAL A 28 -8.77 62.79 1.14
N ASP A 29 -7.79 61.90 1.17
CA ASP A 29 -7.42 60.91 0.17
C ASP A 29 -8.45 59.77 0.07
N LYS A 30 -9.74 60.11 -0.03
CA LYS A 30 -10.84 59.14 -0.18
C LYS A 30 -10.68 58.34 -1.46
N SER A 31 -10.10 58.92 -2.51
CA SER A 31 -9.80 58.20 -3.75
C SER A 31 -8.66 57.19 -3.61
N SER A 32 -7.70 57.39 -2.71
CA SER A 32 -6.64 56.38 -2.49
C SER A 32 -7.17 55.23 -1.63
N SER A 33 -7.95 55.52 -0.59
CA SER A 33 -8.64 54.49 0.19
C SER A 33 -9.62 53.65 -0.64
N ASP A 34 -10.40 54.27 -1.53
CA ASP A 34 -11.37 53.57 -2.39
C ASP A 34 -10.67 52.69 -3.44
N ARG A 35 -9.51 53.12 -3.94
CA ARG A 35 -8.66 52.31 -4.82
C ARG A 35 -8.04 51.12 -4.10
N VAL A 36 -7.54 51.31 -2.88
CA VAL A 36 -6.99 50.21 -2.06
C VAL A 36 -8.10 49.20 -1.72
N VAL A 37 -9.31 49.66 -1.36
CA VAL A 37 -10.45 48.77 -1.13
C VAL A 37 -10.82 47.99 -2.39
N LYS A 38 -10.82 48.64 -3.56
CA LYS A 38 -11.11 47.99 -4.84
C LYS A 38 -10.02 46.99 -5.28
N GLU A 39 -8.76 47.29 -5.01
CA GLU A 39 -7.63 46.37 -5.24
C GLU A 39 -7.72 45.15 -4.30
N VAL A 40 -8.11 45.36 -3.04
CA VAL A 40 -8.38 44.26 -2.08
C VAL A 40 -9.59 43.45 -2.50
N GLU A 41 -10.67 44.08 -2.96
CA GLU A 41 -11.87 43.40 -3.49
C GLU A 41 -11.54 42.54 -4.71
N ALA A 42 -10.79 43.08 -5.67
CA ALA A 42 -10.32 42.31 -6.83
C ALA A 42 -9.42 41.14 -6.43
N THR A 43 -8.55 41.34 -5.43
CA THR A 43 -7.70 40.27 -4.90
C THR A 43 -8.54 39.20 -4.18
N LEU A 44 -9.57 39.61 -3.44
CA LEU A 44 -10.47 38.70 -2.74
C LEU A 44 -11.34 37.90 -3.71
N GLU A 45 -11.83 38.54 -4.78
CA GLU A 45 -12.56 37.86 -5.85
C GLU A 45 -11.70 36.79 -6.52
N GLN A 46 -10.41 37.09 -6.75
CA GLN A 46 -9.46 36.12 -7.25
C GLN A 46 -9.20 34.98 -6.25
N TYR A 47 -9.02 35.27 -4.96
CA TYR A 47 -8.90 34.23 -3.93
C TYR A 47 -10.16 33.38 -3.81
N MET A 48 -11.35 33.96 -3.96
CA MET A 48 -12.61 33.21 -3.95
C MET A 48 -12.67 32.23 -5.12
N ALA A 49 -12.26 32.65 -6.32
CA ALA A 49 -12.17 31.78 -7.48
C ALA A 49 -11.17 30.64 -7.26
N ASP A 50 -9.98 30.95 -6.71
CA ASP A 50 -8.96 29.95 -6.41
C ASP A 50 -9.45 28.92 -5.37
N ILE A 51 -10.14 29.35 -4.31
CA ILE A 51 -10.69 28.45 -3.29
C ILE A 51 -11.83 27.58 -3.84
N GLU A 52 -12.66 28.12 -4.73
CA GLU A 52 -13.70 27.34 -5.40
C GLU A 52 -13.08 26.26 -6.31
N GLU A 53 -12.02 26.61 -7.04
CA GLU A 53 -11.26 25.65 -7.85
C GLU A 53 -10.61 24.56 -6.99
N GLU A 54 -9.93 24.94 -5.90
CA GLU A 54 -9.31 23.99 -4.98
C GLU A 54 -10.33 23.06 -4.31
N ASN A 55 -11.50 23.58 -3.91
CA ASN A 55 -12.55 22.75 -3.31
C ASN A 55 -13.09 21.74 -4.33
N ASN A 56 -13.36 22.18 -5.56
CA ASN A 56 -13.76 21.29 -6.65
C ASN A 56 -12.69 20.21 -6.92
N ALA A 57 -11.40 20.58 -6.91
CA ALA A 57 -10.30 19.63 -7.08
C ALA A 57 -10.21 18.63 -5.92
N LEU A 58 -10.41 19.08 -4.67
CA LEU A 58 -10.43 18.20 -3.49
C LEU A 58 -11.60 17.22 -3.54
N VAL A 59 -12.79 17.69 -3.93
CA VAL A 59 -13.98 16.83 -4.09
C VAL A 59 -13.73 15.77 -5.16
N GLU A 60 -13.14 16.14 -6.29
CA GLU A 60 -12.78 15.23 -7.36
C GLU A 60 -11.74 14.20 -6.90
N LEU A 61 -10.68 14.64 -6.20
CA LEU A 61 -9.66 13.74 -5.66
C LEU A 61 -10.24 12.74 -4.65
N VAL A 62 -11.11 13.19 -3.75
CA VAL A 62 -11.79 12.31 -2.78
C VAL A 62 -12.72 11.33 -3.50
N SER A 63 -13.42 11.77 -4.54
CA SER A 63 -14.24 10.91 -5.39
C SER A 63 -13.40 9.82 -6.05
N GLN A 64 -12.26 10.19 -6.63
CA GLN A 64 -11.29 9.26 -7.22
C GLN A 64 -10.72 8.29 -6.17
N MET A 65 -10.28 8.78 -5.01
CA MET A 65 -9.75 7.95 -3.93
C MET A 65 -10.81 6.94 -3.44
N LYS A 66 -12.07 7.36 -3.32
CA LYS A 66 -13.18 6.47 -2.94
C LYS A 66 -13.41 5.40 -4.00
N LYS A 67 -13.38 5.77 -5.29
CA LYS A 67 -13.49 4.83 -6.41
C LYS A 67 -12.36 3.80 -6.39
N ASP A 68 -11.11 4.26 -6.26
CA ASP A 68 -9.94 3.40 -6.20
C ASP A 68 -9.96 2.47 -4.98
N SER A 69 -10.40 2.98 -3.83
CA SER A 69 -10.57 2.18 -2.62
C SER A 69 -11.60 1.07 -2.83
N SER A 70 -12.74 1.39 -3.44
CA SER A 70 -13.79 0.40 -3.78
C SER A 70 -13.30 -0.66 -4.78
N VAL A 71 -12.52 -0.26 -5.80
CA VAL A 71 -11.91 -1.20 -6.75
C VAL A 71 -10.93 -2.13 -6.03
N LYS A 72 -10.05 -1.58 -5.18
CA LYS A 72 -9.10 -2.39 -4.38
C LYS A 72 -9.82 -3.35 -3.45
N GLN A 73 -10.90 -2.92 -2.78
CA GLN A 73 -11.74 -3.78 -1.96
C GLN A 73 -12.32 -4.93 -2.78
N SER A 74 -12.89 -4.65 -3.96
CA SER A 74 -13.44 -5.67 -4.84
C SER A 74 -12.39 -6.68 -5.31
N VAL A 75 -11.17 -6.23 -5.63
CA VAL A 75 -10.06 -7.13 -5.99
C VAL A 75 -9.67 -8.04 -4.83
N LEU A 76 -9.52 -7.49 -3.62
CA LEU A 76 -9.20 -8.27 -2.42
C LEU A 76 -10.30 -9.29 -2.09
N GLU A 77 -11.58 -8.90 -2.23
CA GLU A 77 -12.71 -9.81 -2.08
C GLU A 77 -12.69 -10.94 -3.12
N GLY A 78 -12.31 -10.63 -4.36
CA GLY A 78 -12.08 -11.62 -5.41
C GLY A 78 -10.99 -12.63 -5.04
N GLN A 79 -9.83 -12.15 -4.59
CA GLN A 79 -8.72 -12.99 -4.14
C GLN A 79 -9.10 -13.87 -2.96
N LEU A 80 -9.83 -13.32 -1.98
CA LEU A 80 -10.31 -14.06 -0.82
C LEU A 80 -11.29 -15.16 -1.23
N THR A 81 -12.16 -14.87 -2.20
CA THR A 81 -13.11 -15.85 -2.75
C THR A 81 -12.38 -16.97 -3.48
N GLU A 82 -11.37 -16.64 -4.30
CA GLU A 82 -10.54 -17.63 -5.00
C GLU A 82 -9.80 -18.54 -4.01
N LEU A 83 -9.15 -17.98 -2.98
CA LEU A 83 -8.47 -18.76 -1.96
C LEU A 83 -9.43 -19.67 -1.18
N LYS A 84 -10.62 -19.17 -0.83
CA LYS A 84 -11.67 -20.00 -0.21
C LYS A 84 -12.07 -21.15 -1.12
N GLN A 85 -12.20 -20.91 -2.43
CA GLN A 85 -12.55 -21.94 -3.38
C GLN A 85 -11.45 -23.00 -3.52
N GLN A 86 -10.18 -22.58 -3.52
CA GLN A 86 -9.04 -23.52 -3.50
C GLN A 86 -9.02 -24.36 -2.22
N LEU A 87 -9.29 -23.77 -1.06
CA LEU A 87 -9.36 -24.49 0.22
C LEU A 87 -10.46 -25.57 0.18
N VAL A 88 -11.66 -25.21 -0.28
CA VAL A 88 -12.78 -26.16 -0.42
C VAL A 88 -12.42 -27.29 -1.39
N HIS A 89 -11.74 -26.98 -2.51
CA HIS A 89 -11.31 -27.98 -3.47
C HIS A 89 -10.30 -28.97 -2.86
N VAL A 90 -9.33 -28.46 -2.11
CA VAL A 90 -8.34 -29.28 -1.40
C VAL A 90 -9.00 -30.14 -0.32
N GLU A 91 -9.90 -29.55 0.47
CA GLU A 91 -10.68 -30.29 1.48
C GLU A 91 -11.48 -31.43 0.84
N GLN A 92 -12.13 -31.17 -0.30
CA GLN A 92 -12.88 -32.18 -1.03
C GLN A 92 -11.98 -33.31 -1.54
N HIS A 93 -10.81 -32.99 -2.09
CA HIS A 93 -9.84 -33.98 -2.55
C HIS A 93 -9.30 -34.83 -1.39
N LEU A 94 -9.05 -34.23 -0.22
CA LEU A 94 -8.66 -34.97 0.98
C LEU A 94 -9.76 -35.93 1.45
N ILE A 95 -11.02 -35.49 1.46
CA ILE A 95 -12.17 -36.34 1.79
C ILE A 95 -12.29 -37.51 0.80
N GLU A 96 -12.07 -37.24 -0.49
CA GLU A 96 -12.09 -38.30 -1.52
C GLU A 96 -11.00 -39.34 -1.28
N HIS A 97 -9.75 -38.93 -1.02
CA HIS A 97 -8.67 -39.86 -0.69
C HIS A 97 -8.92 -40.61 0.61
N ALA A 98 -9.41 -39.95 1.65
CA ALA A 98 -9.76 -40.60 2.92
C ALA A 98 -10.84 -41.68 2.73
N ASN A 99 -11.85 -41.40 1.90
CA ASN A 99 -12.89 -42.38 1.55
C ASN A 99 -12.30 -43.55 0.74
N ARG A 100 -11.43 -43.28 -0.24
CA ARG A 100 -10.76 -44.33 -1.03
C ARG A 100 -9.91 -45.24 -0.13
N ILE A 101 -9.15 -44.67 0.81
CA ILE A 101 -8.33 -45.42 1.77
C ILE A 101 -9.22 -46.31 2.64
N THR A 102 -10.26 -45.75 3.25
CA THR A 102 -11.22 -46.50 4.09
C THR A 102 -11.86 -47.66 3.34
N ILE A 103 -12.21 -47.47 2.06
CA ILE A 103 -12.78 -48.54 1.21
C ILE A 103 -11.74 -49.62 0.90
N THR A 104 -10.50 -49.25 0.59
CA THR A 104 -9.42 -50.22 0.37
C THR A 104 -9.04 -50.98 1.62
N GLU A 105 -9.01 -50.33 2.78
CA GLU A 105 -8.72 -50.95 4.08
C GLU A 105 -9.82 -51.95 4.49
N ASN A 106 -11.10 -51.60 4.28
CA ASN A 106 -12.22 -52.52 4.52
C ASN A 106 -12.23 -53.71 3.54
N LYS A 107 -11.85 -53.51 2.27
CA LYS A 107 -11.70 -54.63 1.32
C LYS A 107 -10.53 -55.55 1.70
N GLN A 108 -9.39 -54.97 2.09
CA GLN A 108 -8.21 -55.72 2.50
C GLN A 108 -8.46 -56.49 3.81
N SER A 109 -9.19 -55.90 4.76
CA SER A 109 -9.61 -56.57 6.00
C SER A 109 -10.58 -57.74 5.74
N ASN A 110 -11.40 -57.67 4.69
CA ASN A 110 -12.23 -58.79 4.24
C ASN A 110 -11.42 -59.88 3.52
N ASP A 111 -10.42 -59.53 2.71
CA ASP A 111 -9.54 -60.51 2.06
C ASP A 111 -8.59 -61.21 3.06
N LEU A 112 -8.15 -60.52 4.11
CA LEU A 112 -7.34 -61.09 5.20
C LEU A 112 -8.11 -62.10 6.07
N GLN A 113 -9.45 -62.05 6.11
CA GLN A 113 -10.27 -63.07 6.78
C GLN A 113 -10.46 -64.34 5.92
N ILE A 114 -10.34 -64.24 4.60
CA ILE A 114 -10.42 -65.41 3.69
C ILE A 114 -9.04 -66.09 3.54
N GLY A 115 -7.94 -65.33 3.69
CA GLY A 115 -6.57 -65.83 3.60
C GLY A 115 -5.98 -66.50 4.86
N ALA A 116 -6.65 -66.44 6.01
CA ALA A 116 -6.13 -66.98 7.27
C ALA A 116 -6.27 -68.51 7.44
N ASN A 117 -6.77 -69.25 6.43
CA ASN A 117 -6.95 -70.70 6.52
C ASN A 117 -5.97 -71.52 5.65
N ILE A 118 -5.05 -70.89 4.93
CA ILE A 118 -4.06 -71.59 4.11
C ILE A 118 -2.77 -70.77 4.12
N VAL A 119 -1.84 -71.03 5.05
CA VAL A 119 -0.38 -71.17 4.82
C VAL A 119 0.23 -71.65 6.15
N ALA A 120 0.15 -72.95 6.40
CA ALA A 120 1.24 -73.65 7.05
C ALA A 120 2.32 -73.91 5.97
N GLU A 121 3.59 -73.98 6.39
CA GLU A 121 4.76 -74.52 5.68
C GLU A 121 5.85 -73.51 5.23
N VAL A 122 6.79 -73.26 6.16
CA VAL A 122 8.27 -73.25 6.04
C VAL A 122 8.96 -72.44 4.90
N GLN A 123 9.78 -71.43 5.26
CA GLN A 123 11.27 -71.47 5.20
C GLN A 123 11.94 -70.17 5.70
N PRO A 124 13.05 -70.24 6.48
CA PRO A 124 13.81 -69.07 6.94
C PRO A 124 14.80 -68.58 5.88
N ILE A 125 14.86 -67.27 5.61
CA ILE A 125 15.85 -66.65 4.74
C ILE A 125 16.69 -65.67 5.58
N GLU A 126 18.00 -65.83 5.47
CA GLU A 126 19.09 -65.17 6.20
C GLU A 126 19.07 -63.63 6.12
N LEU A 127 19.33 -63.00 7.27
CA LEU A 127 19.77 -61.61 7.39
C LEU A 127 21.18 -61.47 6.80
N LEU A 128 21.35 -60.60 5.81
CA LEU A 128 22.66 -60.07 5.41
C LEU A 128 22.58 -58.55 5.19
N ASP A 129 23.22 -57.86 6.14
CA ASP A 129 23.89 -56.55 6.11
C ASP A 129 23.28 -55.37 5.32
N THR A 130 22.78 -54.43 6.12
CA THR A 130 22.88 -52.98 5.90
C THR A 130 24.34 -52.52 6.05
N PRO A 131 24.84 -51.66 5.14
CA PRO A 131 25.78 -50.62 5.57
C PRO A 131 25.27 -49.20 5.26
N GLU A 132 24.99 -48.49 6.37
CA GLU A 132 25.39 -47.10 6.65
C GLU A 132 24.88 -45.93 5.76
N GLU A 133 23.84 -45.28 6.30
CA GLU A 133 23.71 -43.83 6.52
C GLU A 133 24.50 -42.89 5.59
N ARG A 134 23.86 -42.44 4.51
CA ARG A 134 24.14 -41.08 4.03
C ARG A 134 23.24 -40.13 4.78
N ILE A 135 23.87 -39.33 5.62
CA ILE A 135 23.26 -38.15 6.21
C ILE A 135 22.91 -37.21 5.05
N ASP A 136 21.67 -37.27 4.57
CA ASP A 136 21.12 -36.33 3.59
C ASP A 136 20.87 -34.98 4.30
N THR A 137 21.95 -34.30 4.72
CA THR A 137 21.88 -32.97 5.31
C THR A 137 21.20 -32.03 4.32
N ILE A 138 20.31 -31.14 4.78
CA ILE A 138 19.52 -30.24 3.92
C ILE A 138 20.42 -29.39 3.00
N LYS A 139 21.64 -29.10 3.44
CA LYS A 139 22.68 -28.42 2.65
C LYS A 139 23.12 -29.19 1.40
N HIS A 140 23.18 -30.51 1.44
CA HIS A 140 23.57 -31.35 0.30
C HIS A 140 22.48 -31.44 -0.77
N ARG A 141 21.21 -31.24 -0.40
CA ARG A 141 20.08 -31.27 -1.33
C ARG A 141 19.92 -29.99 -2.15
N TYR A 142 20.44 -28.86 -1.64
CA TYR A 142 20.29 -27.55 -2.30
C TYR A 142 21.61 -26.76 -2.39
N PRO A 143 22.69 -27.33 -2.95
CA PRO A 143 24.01 -26.68 -2.98
C PRO A 143 23.96 -25.33 -3.72
N GLU A 144 23.27 -25.26 -4.85
CA GLU A 144 23.16 -24.04 -5.66
C GLU A 144 22.46 -22.89 -4.91
N LEU A 145 21.51 -23.19 -4.02
CA LEU A 145 20.84 -22.18 -3.20
C LEU A 145 21.82 -21.52 -2.22
N PHE A 146 22.62 -22.34 -1.52
CA PHE A 146 23.61 -21.85 -0.56
C PHE A 146 24.74 -21.09 -1.24
N GLU A 147 25.23 -21.55 -2.40
CA GLU A 147 26.24 -20.82 -3.17
C GLU A 147 25.76 -19.43 -3.59
N LEU A 148 24.53 -19.30 -4.09
CA LEU A 148 23.97 -18.01 -4.49
C LEU A 148 23.71 -17.09 -3.29
N HIS A 149 23.34 -17.66 -2.13
CA HIS A 149 23.19 -16.93 -0.88
C HIS A 149 24.53 -16.41 -0.34
N ASP A 150 25.58 -17.25 -0.38
CA ASP A 150 26.93 -16.89 0.06
C ASP A 150 27.58 -15.84 -0.86
N GLN A 151 27.17 -15.80 -2.14
CA GLN A 151 27.50 -14.72 -3.08
C GLN A 151 26.79 -13.39 -2.75
N GLY A 152 25.95 -13.33 -1.71
CA GLY A 152 25.23 -12.14 -1.28
C GLY A 152 24.05 -11.75 -2.19
N LYS A 153 23.55 -12.68 -3.02
CA LYS A 153 22.39 -12.40 -3.88
C LYS A 153 21.12 -12.32 -3.04
N SER A 154 20.22 -11.41 -3.42
CA SER A 154 18.92 -11.29 -2.75
C SER A 154 18.12 -12.59 -2.85
N ILE A 155 17.36 -12.90 -1.82
CA ILE A 155 16.46 -14.07 -1.73
C ILE A 155 15.54 -14.14 -2.95
N ASP A 156 15.07 -12.99 -3.46
CA ASP A 156 14.21 -12.92 -4.64
C ASP A 156 14.94 -13.31 -5.95
N VAL A 157 16.26 -13.08 -6.02
CA VAL A 157 17.08 -13.50 -7.17
C VAL A 157 17.34 -15.00 -7.10
N ILE A 158 17.60 -15.52 -5.90
CA ILE A 158 17.79 -16.96 -5.67
C ILE A 158 16.50 -17.72 -6.01
N ALA A 159 15.34 -17.19 -5.62
CA ALA A 159 14.03 -17.73 -5.94
C ALA A 159 13.80 -17.90 -7.44
N LYS A 160 14.14 -16.86 -8.21
CA LYS A 160 14.02 -16.91 -9.68
C LYS A 160 15.02 -17.86 -10.33
N THR A 161 16.19 -18.06 -9.73
CA THR A 161 17.27 -18.88 -10.30
C THR A 161 17.05 -20.37 -10.02
N VAL A 162 16.64 -20.72 -8.80
CA VAL A 162 16.43 -22.12 -8.37
C VAL A 162 14.98 -22.58 -8.61
N GLY A 163 14.06 -21.67 -8.92
CA GLY A 163 12.65 -21.99 -9.18
C GLY A 163 11.82 -22.26 -7.93
N LEU A 164 12.29 -21.83 -6.76
CA LEU A 164 11.65 -22.01 -5.46
C LEU A 164 10.96 -20.70 -5.01
N GLN A 165 9.96 -20.80 -4.13
CA GLN A 165 9.30 -19.62 -3.58
C GLN A 165 10.14 -18.96 -2.48
N ARG A 166 9.97 -17.64 -2.26
CA ARG A 166 10.71 -16.88 -1.23
C ARG A 166 10.60 -17.51 0.16
N GLY A 167 9.42 -18.04 0.50
CA GLY A 167 9.15 -18.71 1.78
C GLY A 167 9.90 -20.04 1.95
N GLU A 168 10.01 -20.83 0.88
CA GLU A 168 10.73 -22.11 0.89
C GLU A 168 12.24 -21.90 1.08
N ILE A 169 12.81 -20.88 0.44
CA ILE A 169 14.23 -20.53 0.58
C ILE A 169 14.53 -20.09 2.01
N GLN A 170 13.68 -19.25 2.59
CA GLN A 170 13.83 -18.82 3.98
C GLN A 170 13.73 -20.00 4.95
N LEU A 171 12.81 -20.94 4.70
CA LEU A 171 12.66 -22.15 5.50
C LEU A 171 13.88 -23.07 5.37
N ILE A 172 14.39 -23.30 4.16
CA ILE A 172 15.59 -24.12 3.90
C ILE A 172 16.82 -23.52 4.60
N LEU A 173 17.01 -22.20 4.52
CA LEU A 173 18.10 -21.51 5.23
C LEU A 173 17.97 -21.65 6.75
N GLN A 174 16.76 -21.54 7.28
CA GLN A 174 16.50 -21.68 8.72
C GLN A 174 16.71 -23.12 9.20
N LEU A 175 16.23 -24.11 8.46
CA LEU A 175 16.42 -25.53 8.76
C LEU A 175 17.91 -25.90 8.71
N ALA A 176 18.63 -25.45 7.68
CA ALA A 176 20.08 -25.70 7.57
C ALA A 176 20.89 -25.01 8.69
N LYS A 177 20.41 -23.88 9.22
CA LYS A 177 20.99 -23.24 10.41
C LYS A 177 20.74 -24.05 11.68
N GLN A 178 19.55 -24.64 11.82
CA GLN A 178 19.21 -25.51 12.94
C GLN A 178 19.99 -26.82 12.89
N GLU A 179 20.15 -27.44 11.71
CA GLU A 179 20.99 -28.64 11.53
C GLU A 179 22.47 -28.38 11.81
N ALA A 180 22.99 -27.20 11.49
CA ALA A 180 24.39 -26.85 11.79
C ALA A 180 24.65 -26.53 13.27
N ALA A 181 23.59 -26.29 14.05
CA ALA A 181 23.67 -26.00 15.48
C ALA A 181 23.40 -27.25 16.35
N MET A 182 23.12 -28.39 15.71
CA MET A 182 22.90 -29.69 16.33
C MET A 182 24.15 -30.57 16.18
#